data_AF-A0A831X0S9-F1
#
_entry.id   AF-A0A831X0S9-F1
#
_cell.length_a   1.000
_cell.length_b   1.000
_cell.length_c   1.000
_cell.angle_alpha   90.00
_cell.angle_beta   90.00
_cell.angle_gamma   90.00
#
_symmetry.space_group_name_H-M   'P 1'
#
loop_
_entity.id
_entity.type
_entity.pdbx_description
1 polymer ?
#
loop_
_entity_poly.entity_id
_entity_poly.type
_entity_poly.pdbx_seq_one_letter_code
_entity_poly.pdbx_strand_id
1 'polypeptide(L)'
;MKTTKFVLDESDVPTHWYNLAADLPALPPPPIHPGTGQPVGPDDLAPLFPMELILQEVSRDRWIEIPEPVRDVYRLWRPTPLYRAYRLERALGTPARIFYKYEGVSPAGSHKPNTAVAQAYYNKQAGVKRLTTETGAGQWGSALAMACAFFELELKVYMVRASYEQKPYRRILMETWGARCVPSPSPDTEAGRRVLAENPDSPGSLGIAISEAVE
;
A
#
# COMPACT_ATOMS: atom_id res chain seq x y z
N MET A 1 31.59 -20.33 -11.69
CA MET A 1 30.97 -18.99 -11.88
C MET A 1 30.38 -18.56 -10.53
N LYS A 2 30.50 -17.30 -10.10
CA LYS A 2 29.89 -16.85 -8.81
C LYS A 2 28.39 -16.55 -9.02
N THR A 3 27.52 -17.09 -8.17
CA THR A 3 26.07 -16.87 -8.24
C THR A 3 25.72 -15.44 -7.81
N THR A 4 25.22 -14.64 -8.74
CA THR A 4 24.83 -13.23 -8.49
C THR A 4 23.34 -13.09 -8.17
N LYS A 5 22.48 -13.93 -8.77
CA LYS A 5 21.02 -13.87 -8.64
C LYS A 5 20.53 -15.20 -8.05
N PHE A 6 19.75 -15.12 -7.00
CA PHE A 6 19.08 -16.22 -6.33
C PHE A 6 17.57 -16.06 -6.58
N VAL A 7 16.97 -17.05 -7.23
CA VAL A 7 15.54 -17.11 -7.52
C VAL A 7 14.93 -18.27 -6.76
N LEU A 8 13.67 -18.13 -6.40
CA LEU A 8 12.82 -19.19 -5.84
C LEU A 8 11.70 -19.45 -6.84
N ASP A 9 11.12 -20.64 -6.80
CA ASP A 9 10.00 -21.02 -7.66
C ASP A 9 8.70 -20.36 -7.19
N GLU A 10 7.71 -20.21 -8.07
CA GLU A 10 6.37 -19.77 -7.70
C GLU A 10 5.72 -20.69 -6.65
N SER A 11 6.11 -21.97 -6.58
CA SER A 11 5.71 -22.91 -5.52
C SER A 11 6.25 -22.53 -4.14
N ASP A 12 7.33 -21.74 -4.08
CA ASP A 12 7.95 -21.29 -2.83
C ASP A 12 7.29 -20.01 -2.26
N VAL A 13 6.25 -19.47 -2.91
CA VAL A 13 5.48 -18.35 -2.36
C VAL A 13 4.87 -18.78 -1.01
N PRO A 14 5.18 -18.08 0.10
CA PRO A 14 4.66 -18.44 1.42
C PRO A 14 3.14 -18.58 1.44
N THR A 15 2.65 -19.48 2.29
CA THR A 15 1.21 -19.69 2.54
C THR A 15 0.68 -18.79 3.65
N HIS A 16 1.56 -18.19 4.46
CA HIS A 16 1.17 -17.36 5.61
C HIS A 16 1.97 -16.05 5.64
N TRP A 17 1.33 -14.97 6.07
CA TRP A 17 2.01 -13.80 6.59
C TRP A 17 2.46 -14.05 8.03
N TYR A 18 3.54 -13.40 8.42
CA TYR A 18 4.06 -13.43 9.79
C TYR A 18 3.69 -12.15 10.53
N ASN A 19 3.10 -12.30 11.71
CA ASN A 19 2.72 -11.20 12.58
C ASN A 19 3.75 -11.03 13.70
N LEU A 20 4.53 -9.95 13.65
CA LEU A 20 5.55 -9.66 14.64
C LEU A 20 4.96 -9.40 16.05
N ALA A 21 3.70 -8.94 16.14
CA ALA A 21 3.05 -8.63 17.42
C ALA A 21 2.89 -9.85 18.35
N ALA A 22 2.98 -11.07 17.81
CA ALA A 22 2.97 -12.31 18.57
C ALA A 22 4.27 -12.55 19.37
N ASP A 23 5.37 -11.93 18.94
CA ASP A 23 6.71 -12.18 19.49
C ASP A 23 7.36 -10.91 20.08
N LEU A 24 6.66 -9.76 20.06
CA LEU A 24 7.13 -8.54 20.73
C LEU A 24 7.09 -8.69 22.26
N PRO A 25 8.11 -8.19 22.99
CA PRO A 25 8.15 -8.26 24.45
C PRO A 25 7.04 -7.43 25.12
N ALA A 26 6.59 -6.36 24.45
CA ALA A 26 5.43 -5.57 24.79
C ALA A 26 4.82 -5.02 23.50
N LEU A 27 3.50 -4.89 23.47
CA LEU A 27 2.84 -4.25 22.33
C LEU A 27 3.10 -2.74 22.29
N PRO A 28 3.11 -2.14 21.09
CA PRO A 28 2.98 -0.69 20.98
C PRO A 28 1.66 -0.25 21.64
N PRO A 29 1.63 0.95 22.24
CA PRO A 29 0.39 1.52 22.76
C PRO A 29 -0.64 1.65 21.63
N PRO A 30 -1.93 1.43 21.91
CA PRO A 30 -2.97 1.54 20.90
C PRO A 30 -3.06 2.98 20.39
N PRO A 31 -3.53 3.18 19.14
CA PRO A 31 -3.89 4.50 18.65
C PRO A 31 -4.93 5.15 19.58
N ILE A 32 -4.86 6.47 19.72
CA ILE A 32 -5.79 7.25 20.53
C ILE A 32 -6.78 7.96 19.61
N HIS A 33 -8.07 7.82 19.91
CA HIS A 33 -9.13 8.49 19.18
C HIS A 33 -9.05 10.01 19.45
N PRO A 34 -8.90 10.87 18.42
CA PRO A 34 -8.62 12.29 18.61
C PRO A 34 -9.75 13.08 19.27
N GLY A 35 -11.01 12.65 19.08
CA GLY A 35 -12.18 13.27 19.74
C GLY A 35 -12.38 12.87 21.21
N THR A 36 -12.25 11.59 21.57
CA THR A 36 -12.53 11.09 22.93
C THR A 36 -11.30 11.03 23.83
N GLY A 37 -10.09 11.02 23.25
CA GLY A 37 -8.84 10.81 23.99
C GLY A 37 -8.67 9.39 24.54
N GLN A 38 -9.54 8.45 24.16
CA GLN A 38 -9.48 7.05 24.57
C GLN A 38 -8.82 6.18 23.49
N PRO A 39 -8.29 4.99 23.83
CA PRO A 39 -7.83 4.02 22.84
C PRO A 39 -8.90 3.71 21.79
N VAL A 40 -8.49 3.66 20.51
CA VAL A 40 -9.34 3.30 19.37
C VAL A 40 -9.80 1.85 19.51
N GLY A 41 -11.11 1.63 19.42
CA GLY A 41 -11.73 0.31 19.36
C GLY A 41 -12.11 -0.10 17.92
N PRO A 42 -12.55 -1.36 17.72
CA PRO A 42 -13.01 -1.84 16.41
C PRO A 42 -14.14 -0.98 15.80
N ASP A 43 -15.08 -0.51 16.62
CA ASP A 43 -16.21 0.30 16.16
C ASP A 43 -15.78 1.67 15.60
N ASP A 44 -14.66 2.22 16.09
CA ASP A 44 -14.09 3.47 15.58
C ASP A 44 -13.46 3.29 14.18
N LEU A 45 -13.10 2.05 13.81
CA LEU A 45 -12.48 1.70 12.53
C LEU A 45 -13.49 1.17 11.50
N ALA A 46 -14.63 0.66 11.96
CA ALA A 46 -15.69 0.09 11.12
C ALA A 46 -16.21 1.01 9.99
N PRO A 47 -16.24 2.35 10.14
CA PRO A 47 -16.61 3.23 9.04
C PRO A 47 -15.59 3.25 7.89
N LEU A 48 -14.32 2.92 8.16
CA LEU A 48 -13.21 3.03 7.22
C LEU A 48 -12.79 1.68 6.63
N PHE A 49 -12.90 0.61 7.42
CA PHE A 49 -12.35 -0.69 7.06
C PHE A 49 -13.37 -1.81 7.27
N PRO A 50 -13.39 -2.82 6.37
CA PRO A 50 -14.13 -4.05 6.62
C PRO A 50 -13.57 -4.80 7.82
N MET A 51 -14.44 -5.56 8.51
CA MET A 51 -14.11 -6.27 9.75
C MET A 51 -12.87 -7.16 9.63
N GLU A 52 -12.66 -7.86 8.51
CA GLU A 52 -11.48 -8.72 8.34
C GLU A 52 -10.14 -7.98 8.36
N LEU A 53 -10.12 -6.71 7.91
CA LEU A 53 -8.92 -5.88 8.02
C LEU A 53 -8.73 -5.40 9.47
N ILE A 54 -9.82 -5.08 10.18
CA ILE A 54 -9.78 -4.68 11.59
C ILE A 54 -9.28 -5.85 12.47
N LEU A 55 -9.75 -7.07 12.22
CA LEU A 55 -9.33 -8.26 12.94
C LEU A 55 -7.84 -8.56 12.77
N GLN A 56 -7.27 -8.30 11.58
CA GLN A 56 -5.84 -8.45 11.35
C GLN A 56 -5.01 -7.46 12.16
N GLU A 57 -5.46 -6.21 12.31
CA GLU A 57 -4.77 -5.18 13.08
C GLU A 57 -4.65 -5.56 14.57
N VAL A 58 -5.68 -6.20 15.13
CA VAL A 58 -5.70 -6.61 16.55
C VAL A 58 -5.26 -8.07 16.78
N SER A 59 -4.93 -8.80 15.72
CA SER A 59 -4.59 -10.22 15.81
C SER A 59 -3.32 -10.44 16.63
N ARG A 60 -3.33 -11.52 17.40
CA ARG A 60 -2.17 -12.04 18.16
C ARG A 60 -1.62 -13.32 17.57
N ASP A 61 -2.23 -13.82 16.50
CA ASP A 61 -1.79 -15.05 15.86
C ASP A 61 -0.48 -14.78 15.14
N ARG A 62 0.50 -15.67 15.36
CA ARG A 62 1.83 -15.56 14.74
C ARG A 62 1.78 -15.70 13.22
N TRP A 63 0.86 -16.54 12.74
CA TRP A 63 0.72 -16.88 11.33
C TRP A 63 -0.69 -16.58 10.88
N ILE A 64 -0.82 -15.76 9.84
CA ILE A 64 -2.11 -15.43 9.22
C ILE A 64 -2.08 -16.04 7.82
N GLU A 65 -3.00 -16.94 7.52
CA GLU A 65 -3.07 -17.59 6.21
C GLU A 65 -3.29 -16.53 5.11
N ILE A 66 -2.55 -16.66 4.01
CA ILE A 66 -2.73 -15.83 2.82
C ILE A 66 -3.82 -16.47 1.97
N PRO A 67 -4.96 -15.81 1.74
CA PRO A 67 -6.03 -16.37 0.92
C PRO A 67 -5.52 -16.74 -0.48
N GLU A 68 -5.98 -17.87 -1.01
CA GLU A 68 -5.52 -18.35 -2.32
C GLU A 68 -5.69 -17.33 -3.46
N PRO A 69 -6.79 -16.53 -3.54
CA PRO A 69 -6.89 -15.47 -4.56
C PRO A 69 -5.82 -14.38 -4.42
N VAL A 70 -5.33 -14.11 -3.21
CA VAL A 70 -4.22 -13.16 -2.98
C VAL A 70 -2.89 -13.78 -3.41
N ARG A 71 -2.67 -15.07 -3.08
CA ARG A 71 -1.47 -15.82 -3.50
C ARG A 71 -1.40 -15.93 -5.01
N ASP A 72 -2.53 -16.13 -5.68
CA ASP A 72 -2.60 -16.21 -7.14
C ASP A 72 -2.11 -14.93 -7.82
N VAL A 73 -2.59 -13.77 -7.35
CA VAL A 73 -2.09 -12.48 -7.84
C VAL A 73 -0.61 -12.29 -7.51
N TYR A 74 -0.13 -12.73 -6.34
CA TYR A 74 1.29 -12.65 -5.99
C TYR A 74 2.19 -13.41 -6.97
N ARG A 75 1.76 -14.54 -7.53
CA ARG A 75 2.56 -15.35 -8.49
C ARG A 75 2.97 -14.56 -9.73
N LEU A 76 2.29 -13.45 -10.05
CA LEU A 76 2.67 -12.58 -11.16
C LEU A 76 4.06 -11.93 -10.99
N TRP A 77 4.58 -11.80 -9.76
CA TRP A 77 5.92 -11.24 -9.53
C TRP A 77 6.68 -11.81 -8.33
N ARG A 78 6.05 -12.67 -7.52
CA ARG A 78 6.66 -13.31 -6.35
C ARG A 78 6.96 -14.78 -6.65
N PRO A 79 8.07 -15.32 -6.12
CA PRO A 79 9.03 -14.66 -5.23
C PRO A 79 9.98 -13.69 -5.95
N THR A 80 10.27 -12.55 -5.34
CA THR A 80 11.20 -11.57 -5.91
C THR A 80 12.65 -12.08 -5.81
N PRO A 81 13.54 -11.76 -6.77
CA PRO A 81 14.91 -12.23 -6.73
C PRO A 81 15.73 -11.61 -5.58
N LEU A 82 16.60 -12.41 -4.98
CA LEU A 82 17.65 -11.93 -4.07
C LEU A 82 18.95 -11.82 -4.86
N TYR A 83 19.61 -10.68 -4.80
CA TYR A 83 20.88 -10.47 -5.49
C TYR A 83 22.03 -10.33 -4.52
N ARG A 84 23.21 -10.79 -4.91
CA ARG A 84 24.47 -10.45 -4.25
C ARG A 84 25.21 -9.35 -5.02
N ALA A 85 25.53 -8.26 -4.33
CA ALA A 85 26.06 -7.05 -4.92
C ALA A 85 27.61 -7.05 -5.03
N TYR A 86 28.20 -8.04 -5.70
CA TYR A 86 29.67 -8.19 -5.80
C TYR A 86 30.43 -6.94 -6.26
N ARG A 87 29.84 -6.16 -7.19
CA ARG A 87 30.45 -4.92 -7.68
C ARG A 87 30.46 -3.82 -6.61
N LEU A 88 29.40 -3.75 -5.79
CA LEU A 88 29.32 -2.85 -4.65
C LEU A 88 30.29 -3.29 -3.55
N GLU A 89 30.34 -4.59 -3.24
CA GLU A 89 31.32 -5.16 -2.30
C GLU A 89 32.75 -4.73 -2.67
N ARG A 90 33.11 -4.87 -3.97
CA ARG A 90 34.42 -4.44 -4.50
C ARG A 90 34.64 -2.93 -4.42
N ALA A 91 33.65 -2.13 -4.81
CA ALA A 91 33.77 -0.67 -4.79
C ALA A 91 33.97 -0.11 -3.37
N LEU A 92 33.41 -0.79 -2.36
CA LEU A 92 33.56 -0.43 -0.95
C LEU A 92 34.80 -1.04 -0.29
N GLY A 93 35.50 -1.97 -0.95
CA GLY A 93 36.61 -2.73 -0.34
C GLY A 93 36.20 -3.53 0.89
N THR A 94 34.92 -3.88 1.04
CA THR A 94 34.38 -4.49 2.27
C THR A 94 34.51 -6.01 2.26
N PRO A 95 34.84 -6.64 3.41
CA PRO A 95 34.72 -8.09 3.56
C PRO A 95 33.27 -8.56 3.74
N ALA A 96 32.34 -7.63 3.99
CA ALA A 96 30.93 -7.95 4.16
C ALA A 96 30.31 -8.47 2.85
N ARG A 97 29.35 -9.39 2.98
CA ARG A 97 28.53 -9.85 1.85
C ARG A 97 27.28 -8.99 1.79
N ILE A 98 27.04 -8.34 0.66
CA ILE A 98 25.90 -7.43 0.50
C ILE A 98 24.86 -8.11 -0.37
N PHE A 99 23.67 -8.31 0.20
CA PHE A 99 22.52 -8.83 -0.51
C PHE A 99 21.39 -7.80 -0.51
N TYR A 100 20.58 -7.81 -1.57
CA TYR A 100 19.36 -7.03 -1.63
C TYR A 100 18.21 -7.84 -2.22
N LYS A 101 17.05 -7.81 -1.54
CA LYS A 101 15.80 -8.39 -2.02
C LYS A 101 15.15 -7.38 -2.96
N TYR A 102 15.06 -7.72 -4.25
CA TYR A 102 14.66 -6.77 -5.27
C TYR A 102 13.14 -6.73 -5.45
N GLU A 103 12.45 -5.99 -4.58
CA GLU A 103 10.99 -5.79 -4.62
C GLU A 103 10.50 -4.90 -5.79
N GLY A 104 11.41 -4.42 -6.65
CA GLY A 104 11.08 -3.60 -7.81
C GLY A 104 10.49 -4.36 -9.00
N VAL A 105 10.37 -5.70 -8.92
CA VAL A 105 9.90 -6.55 -10.02
C VAL A 105 8.38 -6.60 -10.19
N SER A 106 7.61 -6.07 -9.23
CA SER A 106 6.15 -5.99 -9.40
C SER A 106 5.80 -5.04 -10.57
N PRO A 107 4.63 -5.20 -11.23
CA PRO A 107 4.25 -4.30 -12.32
C PRO A 107 4.16 -2.83 -11.89
N ALA A 108 3.83 -2.56 -10.61
CA ALA A 108 3.86 -1.20 -10.04
C ALA A 108 5.27 -0.72 -9.62
N GLY A 109 6.29 -1.58 -9.66
CA GLY A 109 7.69 -1.27 -9.43
C GLY A 109 8.07 -1.04 -7.96
N SER A 110 7.41 -1.71 -7.01
CA SER A 110 7.74 -1.64 -5.58
C SER A 110 7.15 -2.80 -4.77
N HIS A 111 7.39 -2.83 -3.45
CA HIS A 111 6.78 -3.79 -2.53
C HIS A 111 5.30 -3.48 -2.19
N LYS A 112 4.79 -2.28 -2.53
CA LYS A 112 3.45 -1.83 -2.11
C LYS A 112 2.29 -2.73 -2.59
N PRO A 113 2.35 -3.37 -3.79
CA PRO A 113 1.36 -4.37 -4.18
C PRO A 113 1.17 -5.51 -3.17
N ASN A 114 2.19 -5.82 -2.36
CA ASN A 114 2.08 -6.89 -1.36
C ASN A 114 0.91 -6.63 -0.38
N THR A 115 0.71 -5.40 0.09
CA THR A 115 -0.47 -5.08 0.93
C THR A 115 -1.69 -4.67 0.10
N ALA A 116 -1.50 -3.95 -1.01
CA ALA A 116 -2.61 -3.45 -1.81
C ALA A 116 -3.52 -4.56 -2.34
N VAL A 117 -2.94 -5.69 -2.77
CA VAL A 117 -3.71 -6.87 -3.23
C VAL A 117 -4.54 -7.46 -2.10
N ALA A 118 -3.98 -7.61 -0.91
CA ALA A 118 -4.71 -8.14 0.25
C ALA A 118 -5.86 -7.20 0.64
N GLN A 119 -5.61 -5.89 0.72
CA GLN A 119 -6.64 -4.92 1.05
C GLN A 119 -7.76 -4.86 0.01
N ALA A 120 -7.42 -4.87 -1.28
CA ALA A 120 -8.42 -4.93 -2.35
C ALA A 120 -9.25 -6.22 -2.29
N TYR A 121 -8.60 -7.37 -2.05
CA TYR A 121 -9.29 -8.65 -1.87
C TYR A 121 -10.30 -8.61 -0.71
N TYR A 122 -9.88 -8.20 0.49
CA TYR A 122 -10.77 -8.19 1.65
C TYR A 122 -11.93 -7.18 1.50
N ASN A 123 -11.69 -6.04 0.87
CA ASN A 123 -12.76 -5.11 0.52
C ASN A 123 -13.75 -5.72 -0.48
N LYS A 124 -13.27 -6.40 -1.52
CA LYS A 124 -14.14 -7.11 -2.47
C LYS A 124 -14.98 -8.19 -1.77
N GLN A 125 -14.38 -8.98 -0.88
CA GLN A 125 -15.10 -9.99 -0.09
C GLN A 125 -16.17 -9.37 0.82
N ALA A 126 -15.90 -8.19 1.39
CA ALA A 126 -16.86 -7.45 2.19
C ALA A 126 -17.98 -6.77 1.36
N GLY A 127 -18.00 -6.96 0.04
CA GLY A 127 -19.02 -6.41 -0.86
C GLY A 127 -18.78 -4.96 -1.29
N VAL A 128 -17.64 -4.36 -0.92
CA VAL A 128 -17.26 -3.01 -1.34
C VAL A 128 -17.13 -2.96 -2.85
N LYS A 129 -17.59 -1.87 -3.46
CA LYS A 129 -17.56 -1.65 -4.91
C LYS A 129 -16.53 -0.62 -5.35
N ARG A 130 -16.19 0.30 -4.46
CA ARG A 130 -15.28 1.41 -4.72
C ARG A 130 -14.38 1.65 -3.52
N LEU A 131 -13.11 1.92 -3.79
CA LEU A 131 -12.14 2.39 -2.82
C LEU A 131 -11.74 3.83 -3.12
N THR A 132 -11.32 4.53 -2.07
CA THR A 132 -10.68 5.84 -2.11
C THR A 132 -9.30 5.70 -1.48
N THR A 133 -8.33 6.47 -1.96
CA THR A 133 -7.03 6.57 -1.28
C THR A 133 -6.33 7.87 -1.65
N GLU A 134 -5.36 8.27 -0.83
CA GLU A 134 -4.43 9.32 -1.12
C GLU A 134 -3.23 8.81 -1.94
N THR A 135 -2.51 9.71 -2.61
CA THR A 135 -1.11 9.43 -2.94
C THR A 135 -0.27 10.69 -3.10
N GLY A 136 0.99 10.63 -2.68
CA GLY A 136 1.98 11.67 -2.96
C GLY A 136 2.60 11.48 -4.34
N ALA A 137 3.78 10.86 -4.38
CA ALA A 137 4.49 10.60 -5.62
C ALA A 137 3.82 9.57 -6.55
N GLY A 138 2.79 8.85 -6.10
CA GLY A 138 2.01 7.91 -6.91
C GLY A 138 2.36 6.43 -6.78
N GLN A 139 3.37 6.03 -6.00
CA GLN A 139 3.71 4.61 -5.84
C GLN A 139 2.58 3.81 -5.16
N TRP A 140 1.95 4.38 -4.13
CA TRP A 140 0.84 3.72 -3.41
C TRP A 140 -0.41 3.65 -4.26
N GLY A 141 -0.83 4.77 -4.86
CA GLY A 141 -1.97 4.77 -5.77
C GLY A 141 -1.77 3.83 -6.97
N SER A 142 -0.54 3.71 -7.52
CA SER A 142 -0.22 2.72 -8.56
C SER A 142 -0.46 1.29 -8.08
N ALA A 143 0.00 0.95 -6.87
CA ALA A 143 -0.17 -0.39 -6.31
C ALA A 143 -1.64 -0.72 -6.05
N LEU A 144 -2.41 0.23 -5.51
CA LEU A 144 -3.84 0.02 -5.24
C LEU A 144 -4.67 0.02 -6.52
N ALA A 145 -4.34 0.85 -7.52
CA ALA A 145 -5.00 0.82 -8.83
C ALA A 145 -4.85 -0.54 -9.51
N MET A 146 -3.63 -1.08 -9.53
CA MET A 146 -3.36 -2.42 -10.04
C MET A 146 -4.15 -3.49 -9.28
N ALA A 147 -4.17 -3.43 -7.94
CA ALA A 147 -4.91 -4.38 -7.12
C ALA A 147 -6.43 -4.30 -7.35
N CYS A 148 -6.99 -3.09 -7.43
CA CYS A 148 -8.41 -2.88 -7.72
C CYS A 148 -8.80 -3.41 -9.09
N ALA A 149 -7.93 -3.27 -10.10
CA ALA A 149 -8.15 -3.84 -11.42
C ALA A 149 -8.28 -5.38 -11.40
N PHE A 150 -7.47 -6.09 -10.59
CA PHE A 150 -7.58 -7.55 -10.46
C PHE A 150 -8.85 -8.03 -9.76
N PHE A 151 -9.44 -7.21 -8.88
CA PHE A 151 -10.63 -7.57 -8.10
C PHE A 151 -11.90 -6.83 -8.55
N GLU A 152 -11.85 -6.16 -9.71
CA GLU A 152 -12.97 -5.40 -10.27
C GLU A 152 -13.57 -4.42 -9.24
N LEU A 153 -12.70 -3.60 -8.65
CA LEU A 153 -13.06 -2.50 -7.77
C LEU A 153 -12.81 -1.17 -8.47
N GLU A 154 -13.73 -0.24 -8.32
CA GLU A 154 -13.47 1.14 -8.73
C GLU A 154 -12.48 1.79 -7.75
N LEU A 155 -11.55 2.61 -8.25
CA LEU A 155 -10.62 3.35 -7.40
C LEU A 155 -10.64 4.83 -7.74
N LYS A 156 -10.86 5.68 -6.72
CA LYS A 156 -10.61 7.12 -6.79
C LYS A 156 -9.34 7.45 -5.99
N VAL A 157 -8.39 8.13 -6.62
CA VAL A 157 -7.12 8.51 -6.00
C VAL A 157 -7.03 10.02 -5.86
N TYR A 158 -6.92 10.51 -4.64
CA TYR A 158 -6.61 11.90 -4.33
C TYR A 158 -5.08 12.07 -4.33
N MET A 159 -4.53 12.57 -5.44
CA MET A 159 -3.09 12.75 -5.59
C MET A 159 -2.70 14.19 -5.23
N VAL A 160 -1.68 14.36 -4.39
CA VAL A 160 -1.18 15.70 -4.00
C VAL A 160 -0.94 16.56 -5.24
N ARG A 161 -1.58 17.74 -5.34
CA ARG A 161 -1.63 18.58 -6.55
C ARG A 161 -0.25 18.82 -7.17
N ALA A 162 0.74 19.24 -6.39
CA ALA A 162 2.09 19.46 -6.90
C ALA A 162 2.70 18.18 -7.52
N SER A 163 2.44 17.00 -6.93
CA SER A 163 2.88 15.73 -7.50
C SER A 163 2.06 15.30 -8.71
N TYR A 164 0.74 15.56 -8.71
CA TYR A 164 -0.14 15.30 -9.85
C TYR A 164 0.34 16.03 -11.11
N GLU A 165 0.80 17.27 -10.96
CA GLU A 165 1.31 18.11 -12.05
C GLU A 165 2.74 17.72 -12.46
N GLN A 166 3.65 17.52 -11.49
CA GLN A 166 5.07 17.29 -11.77
C GLN A 166 5.40 15.83 -12.12
N LYS A 167 4.54 14.85 -11.75
CA LYS A 167 4.82 13.41 -11.90
C LYS A 167 3.69 12.69 -12.69
N PRO A 168 3.40 13.12 -13.92
CA PRO A 168 2.25 12.62 -14.68
C PRO A 168 2.36 11.13 -15.01
N TYR A 169 3.56 10.55 -15.13
CA TYR A 169 3.72 9.14 -15.48
C TYR A 169 3.11 8.17 -14.45
N ARG A 170 3.14 8.52 -13.16
CA ARG A 170 2.49 7.70 -12.14
C ARG A 170 0.97 7.84 -12.19
N ARG A 171 0.46 9.02 -12.54
CA ARG A 171 -0.96 9.24 -12.83
C ARG A 171 -1.42 8.39 -14.01
N ILE A 172 -0.71 8.47 -15.14
CA ILE A 172 -1.01 7.70 -16.35
C ILE A 172 -1.02 6.19 -16.05
N LEU A 173 -0.07 5.71 -15.25
CA LEU A 173 -0.02 4.31 -14.83
C LEU A 173 -1.25 3.91 -14.01
N MET A 174 -1.67 4.74 -13.05
CA MET A 174 -2.90 4.52 -12.26
C MET A 174 -4.15 4.51 -13.17
N GLU A 175 -4.26 5.47 -14.08
CA GLU A 175 -5.40 5.59 -15.03
C GLU A 175 -5.43 4.43 -16.03
N THR A 176 -4.28 3.87 -16.42
CA THR A 176 -4.18 2.67 -17.26
C THR A 176 -4.81 1.44 -16.59
N TRP A 177 -4.76 1.36 -15.26
CA TRP A 177 -5.45 0.34 -14.46
C TRP A 177 -6.89 0.74 -14.08
N GLY A 178 -7.43 1.80 -14.67
CA GLY A 178 -8.83 2.21 -14.48
C GLY A 178 -9.10 3.08 -13.26
N ALA A 179 -8.08 3.52 -12.53
CA ALA A 179 -8.28 4.45 -11.42
C ALA A 179 -8.60 5.87 -11.92
N ARG A 180 -9.47 6.58 -11.20
CA ARG A 180 -9.72 8.02 -11.40
C ARG A 180 -8.83 8.83 -10.48
N CYS A 181 -7.81 9.47 -11.01
CA CYS A 181 -6.95 10.37 -10.26
C CYS A 181 -7.52 11.80 -10.24
N VAL A 182 -7.53 12.44 -9.08
CA VAL A 182 -7.89 13.85 -8.92
C VAL A 182 -6.81 14.60 -8.14
N PRO A 183 -6.49 15.86 -8.48
CA PRO A 183 -5.55 16.64 -7.71
C PRO A 183 -6.17 17.06 -6.37
N SER A 184 -5.45 16.85 -5.28
CA SER A 184 -5.80 17.23 -3.92
C SER A 184 -5.03 18.49 -3.50
N PRO A 185 -5.67 19.54 -2.96
CA PRO A 185 -7.10 19.64 -2.59
C PRO A 185 -8.03 19.67 -3.80
N SER A 186 -9.18 19.00 -3.72
CA SER A 186 -10.21 18.96 -4.78
C SER A 186 -11.52 19.65 -4.35
N PRO A 187 -12.42 20.02 -5.28
CA PRO A 187 -13.75 20.52 -4.92
C PRO A 187 -14.74 19.42 -4.53
N ASP A 188 -14.34 18.14 -4.64
CA ASP A 188 -15.23 16.99 -4.50
C ASP A 188 -15.66 16.74 -3.04
N THR A 189 -14.89 17.24 -2.07
CA THR A 189 -15.08 17.03 -0.63
C THR A 189 -15.13 18.37 0.12
N GLU A 190 -15.69 18.39 1.32
CA GLU A 190 -15.68 19.55 2.20
C GLU A 190 -14.27 19.86 2.70
N ALA A 191 -13.50 18.82 3.03
CA ALA A 191 -12.09 18.95 3.38
C ALA A 191 -11.29 19.69 2.30
N GLY A 192 -11.48 19.32 1.03
CA GLY A 192 -10.84 19.96 -0.11
C GLY A 192 -11.37 21.38 -0.38
N ARG A 193 -12.70 21.58 -0.35
CA ARG A 193 -13.33 22.90 -0.53
C ARG A 193 -12.86 23.92 0.51
N ARG A 194 -12.74 23.53 1.78
CA ARG A 194 -12.24 24.41 2.84
C ARG A 194 -10.81 24.88 2.58
N VAL A 195 -9.92 23.96 2.17
CA VAL A 195 -8.53 24.32 1.83
C VAL A 195 -8.49 25.26 0.63
N LEU A 196 -9.31 25.01 -0.40
CA LEU A 196 -9.37 25.86 -1.58
C LEU A 196 -9.95 27.25 -1.30
N ALA A 197 -10.87 27.38 -0.34
CA ALA A 197 -11.41 28.67 0.08
C ALA A 197 -10.35 29.53 0.79
N GLU A 198 -9.49 28.92 1.60
CA GLU A 198 -8.39 29.60 2.30
C GLU A 198 -7.20 29.88 1.39
N ASN A 199 -6.85 28.91 0.53
CA ASN A 199 -5.74 29.01 -0.41
C ASN A 199 -6.09 28.30 -1.74
N PRO A 200 -6.63 29.05 -2.72
CA PRO A 200 -7.03 28.50 -4.02
C PRO A 200 -5.90 27.82 -4.79
N ASP A 201 -4.67 28.30 -4.61
CA ASP A 201 -3.46 27.80 -5.29
C ASP A 201 -2.67 26.79 -4.43
N SER A 202 -3.31 26.21 -3.41
CA SER A 202 -2.66 25.27 -2.50
C SER A 202 -2.02 24.10 -3.28
N PRO A 203 -0.71 23.84 -3.10
CA PRO A 203 0.00 22.74 -3.78
C PRO A 203 -0.41 21.35 -3.24
N GLY A 204 -1.27 21.33 -2.21
CA GLY A 204 -1.69 20.13 -1.50
C GLY A 204 -0.63 19.58 -0.57
N SER A 205 -1.05 18.61 0.24
CA SER A 205 -0.19 17.83 1.11
C SER A 205 -0.77 16.42 1.23
N LEU A 206 0.04 15.47 1.71
CA LEU A 206 -0.45 14.12 1.93
C LEU A 206 -1.60 14.11 2.96
N GLY A 207 -1.52 14.95 4.01
CA GLY A 207 -2.57 15.06 5.02
C GLY A 207 -3.90 15.57 4.46
N ILE A 208 -3.87 16.52 3.53
CA ILE A 208 -5.09 16.99 2.85
C ILE A 208 -5.69 15.85 2.01
N ALA A 209 -4.86 15.17 1.24
CA ALA A 209 -5.29 14.05 0.39
C ALA A 209 -5.85 12.86 1.20
N ILE A 210 -5.32 12.60 2.40
CA ILE A 210 -5.88 11.61 3.34
C ILE A 210 -7.27 12.06 3.79
N SER A 211 -7.43 13.31 4.22
CA SER A 211 -8.72 13.83 4.66
C SER A 211 -9.78 13.71 3.57
N GLU A 212 -9.44 14.01 2.31
CA GLU A 212 -10.38 13.86 1.18
C GLU A 212 -10.63 12.40 0.80
N ALA A 213 -9.69 11.49 1.04
CA ALA A 213 -9.89 10.07 0.78
C ALA A 213 -10.81 9.42 1.82
N VAL A 214 -10.81 9.93 3.05
CA VAL A 214 -11.61 9.45 4.18
C VAL A 214 -13.05 9.98 4.14
N GLU A 215 -13.26 11.21 3.66
CA GLU A 215 -14.60 11.83 3.52
C GLU A 215 -15.41 11.24 2.35
#